data_AF-A0A974XZC6-F1
#
_entry.id   AF-A0A974XZC6-F1
#
_cell.length_a   1.000
_cell.length_b   1.000
_cell.length_c   1.000
_cell.angle_alpha   90.00
_cell.angle_beta   90.00
_cell.angle_gamma   90.00
#
_symmetry.space_group_name_H-M   'P 1'
#
loop_
_entity.id
_entity.type
_entity.pdbx_description
1 polymer ?
#
loop_
_entity_poly.entity_id
_entity_poly.type
_entity_poly.pdbx_seq_one_letter_code
_entity_poly.pdbx_strand_id
1 'polypeptide(L)'
;MGFSRSAVQGAAIAAGLSLALFALGAQAAKVYKWTDSKGVTHYGDHLPDSAGAAVKSGTLKVIPVAVEARAVARLRLENNSGRYLAFADNNLAGPIEVMLQARSGGFDSEPALPTRIVVPARGSTLVAVINGSTGGELMLNSQPGDPTARPQDVVYQLPLQQASFRIDQGFGGGFSHNDPQNRYAVDFAAQVGTPVTAAREGVVMQVESDFEKASLNREKYGGRANFIRILHDDGTMALYAHLRSEGALVRVGQRVRQGQQIGLSGNTGFTTGPHLHFAVQVNRGMKLESLPFRMNGPGGPLRIAGGGSQ
;
A
#
# COMPACT_ATOMS: atom_id res chain seq x y z
N MET A 1 22.95 18.22 -83.77
CA MET A 1 22.48 19.62 -83.62
C MET A 1 21.77 19.75 -82.28
N GLY A 2 22.10 20.79 -81.49
CA GLY A 2 21.60 21.07 -80.14
C GLY A 2 22.60 20.64 -79.04
N PHE A 3 23.58 21.46 -78.61
CA PHE A 3 23.49 22.54 -77.57
C PHE A 3 22.81 22.04 -76.27
N SER A 4 23.30 22.24 -75.04
CA SER A 4 24.39 23.08 -74.50
C SER A 4 24.46 22.95 -72.95
N ARG A 5 25.69 23.04 -72.41
CA ARG A 5 26.14 23.61 -71.12
C ARG A 5 25.87 22.89 -69.77
N SER A 6 26.98 22.34 -69.24
CA SER A 6 27.67 22.71 -68.00
C SER A 6 26.96 23.57 -66.94
N ALA A 7 26.99 23.13 -65.67
CA ALA A 7 27.57 23.91 -64.56
C ALA A 7 27.75 23.05 -63.30
N VAL A 8 28.74 23.48 -62.53
CA VAL A 8 29.36 22.89 -61.33
C VAL A 8 28.77 23.54 -60.06
N GLN A 9 28.96 22.86 -58.93
CA GLN A 9 29.00 23.34 -57.53
C GLN A 9 27.69 23.55 -56.74
N GLY A 10 27.72 23.07 -55.49
CA GLY A 10 26.84 23.56 -54.42
C GLY A 10 26.61 22.54 -53.31
N ALA A 11 27.52 22.49 -52.33
CA ALA A 11 27.31 21.76 -51.08
C ALA A 11 26.16 22.40 -50.26
N ALA A 12 25.29 21.56 -49.70
CA ALA A 12 24.47 21.91 -48.55
C ALA A 12 24.25 20.66 -47.70
N ILE A 13 25.10 20.51 -46.67
CA ILE A 13 24.91 19.56 -45.57
C ILE A 13 23.73 20.11 -44.75
N ALA A 14 22.53 19.61 -45.01
CA ALA A 14 21.39 19.84 -44.13
C ALA A 14 21.51 18.89 -42.94
N ALA A 15 22.05 19.40 -41.84
CA ALA A 15 21.99 18.76 -40.53
C ALA A 15 20.53 18.71 -40.06
N GLY A 16 19.84 17.62 -40.41
CA GLY A 16 18.56 17.27 -39.80
C GLY A 16 18.80 16.83 -38.36
N LEU A 17 18.64 17.76 -37.42
CA LEU A 17 18.60 17.48 -35.99
C LEU A 17 17.30 16.70 -35.71
N SER A 18 17.33 15.39 -35.91
CA SER A 18 16.26 14.49 -35.49
C SER A 18 16.20 14.51 -33.97
N LEU A 19 15.30 15.33 -33.42
CA LEU A 19 14.96 15.32 -32.02
C LEU A 19 14.29 13.98 -31.71
N ALA A 20 15.10 12.97 -31.40
CA ALA A 20 14.61 11.71 -30.85
C ALA A 20 14.02 12.00 -29.46
N LEU A 21 12.71 12.23 -29.41
CA LEU A 21 11.98 12.09 -28.17
C LEU A 21 12.13 10.63 -27.71
N PHE A 22 13.07 10.38 -26.81
CA PHE A 22 13.02 9.21 -25.97
C PHE A 22 11.81 9.35 -25.06
N ALA A 23 10.65 8.90 -25.55
CA ALA A 23 9.57 8.49 -24.67
C ALA A 23 10.11 7.28 -23.88
N LEU A 24 10.55 7.54 -22.65
CA LEU A 24 10.75 6.51 -21.63
C LEU A 24 9.38 5.88 -21.34
N GLY A 25 8.97 4.96 -22.22
CA GLY A 25 7.86 4.07 -21.96
C GLY A 25 8.24 3.25 -20.74
N ALA A 26 7.51 3.45 -19.64
CA ALA A 26 7.59 2.57 -18.49
C ALA A 26 7.12 1.18 -18.93
N GLN A 27 8.06 0.31 -19.31
CA GLN A 27 7.77 -1.09 -19.52
C GLN A 27 7.28 -1.68 -18.20
N ALA A 28 6.05 -2.17 -18.19
CA ALA A 28 5.50 -2.93 -17.07
C ALA A 28 6.38 -4.16 -16.84
N ALA A 29 7.08 -4.19 -15.70
CA ALA A 29 7.90 -5.33 -15.31
C ALA A 29 6.99 -6.55 -15.09
N LYS A 30 7.32 -7.69 -15.71
CA LYS A 30 6.65 -8.97 -15.43
C LYS A 30 7.07 -9.43 -14.03
N VAL A 31 6.10 -9.63 -13.15
CA VAL A 31 6.33 -10.20 -11.82
C VAL A 31 6.07 -11.70 -11.89
N TYR A 32 7.08 -12.48 -11.58
CA TYR A 32 7.03 -13.94 -11.54
C TYR A 32 6.63 -14.40 -10.14
N LYS A 33 5.67 -15.32 -10.07
CA LYS A 33 5.22 -15.98 -8.85
C LYS A 33 5.78 -17.40 -8.83
N TRP A 34 6.45 -17.77 -7.75
CA TRP A 34 6.86 -19.16 -7.54
C TRP A 34 6.67 -19.56 -6.08
N THR A 35 6.46 -20.85 -5.86
CA THR A 35 6.30 -21.43 -4.52
C THR A 35 7.52 -22.29 -4.23
N ASP A 36 8.20 -22.02 -3.12
CA ASP A 36 9.35 -22.83 -2.72
C ASP A 36 8.94 -24.19 -2.14
N SER A 37 9.93 -25.04 -1.89
CA SER A 37 9.73 -26.39 -1.34
C SER A 37 9.14 -26.41 0.07
N LYS A 38 9.02 -25.25 0.73
CA LYS A 38 8.40 -25.08 2.06
C LYS A 38 6.99 -24.48 1.96
N GLY A 39 6.45 -24.32 0.75
CA GLY A 39 5.12 -23.79 0.52
C GLY A 39 5.02 -22.27 0.59
N VAL A 40 6.15 -21.55 0.66
CA VAL A 40 6.18 -20.09 0.71
C VAL A 40 6.17 -19.53 -0.70
N THR A 41 5.23 -18.62 -0.97
CA THR A 41 5.09 -17.98 -2.28
C THR A 41 5.90 -16.70 -2.34
N HIS A 42 6.72 -16.58 -3.38
CA HIS A 42 7.62 -15.46 -3.63
C HIS A 42 7.22 -14.72 -4.91
N TYR A 43 7.61 -13.43 -4.98
CA TYR A 43 7.36 -12.55 -6.13
C TYR A 43 8.66 -11.84 -6.51
N GLY A 44 9.04 -11.85 -7.78
CA GLY A 44 10.30 -11.27 -8.27
C GLY A 44 10.29 -10.99 -9.76
N ASP A 45 11.33 -10.33 -10.25
CA ASP A 45 11.51 -9.96 -11.67
C ASP A 45 12.34 -11.00 -12.47
N HIS A 46 12.72 -12.11 -11.82
CA HIS A 46 13.41 -13.27 -12.40
C HIS A 46 13.09 -14.57 -11.63
N LEU A 47 13.26 -15.74 -12.26
CA LEU A 47 13.18 -17.06 -11.60
C LEU A 47 14.46 -17.31 -10.78
N PRO A 48 14.40 -18.00 -9.62
CA PRO A 48 15.59 -18.23 -8.80
C PRO A 48 16.58 -19.17 -9.49
N ASP A 49 17.84 -18.75 -9.59
CA ASP A 49 18.96 -19.64 -9.83
C ASP A 49 19.22 -20.47 -8.56
N SER A 50 19.34 -21.79 -8.72
CA SER A 50 19.50 -22.72 -7.61
C SER A 50 20.95 -22.79 -7.12
N ALA A 51 21.16 -22.71 -5.79
CA ALA A 51 22.12 -23.46 -4.95
C ALA A 51 22.78 -22.64 -3.80
N GLY A 52 22.50 -23.08 -2.56
CA GLY A 52 23.41 -23.27 -1.41
C GLY A 52 24.45 -22.21 -1.01
N ALA A 53 24.31 -21.68 0.22
CA ALA A 53 25.44 -21.42 1.13
C ALA A 53 24.97 -21.38 2.60
N ALA A 54 25.63 -22.16 3.46
CA ALA A 54 25.35 -22.29 4.89
C ALA A 54 26.05 -21.19 5.70
N VAL A 55 25.37 -20.65 6.73
CA VAL A 55 25.95 -19.77 7.75
C VAL A 55 25.80 -20.43 9.13
N LYS A 56 26.89 -20.41 9.91
CA LYS A 56 27.06 -21.09 11.20
C LYS A 56 26.12 -20.55 12.28
N SER A 57 25.55 -21.48 13.04
CA SER A 57 24.52 -21.30 14.04
C SER A 57 25.11 -20.85 15.39
N GLY A 58 24.84 -19.60 15.79
CA GLY A 58 24.75 -19.21 17.20
C GLY A 58 23.29 -19.30 17.60
N THR A 59 22.98 -20.00 18.69
CA THR A 59 21.63 -20.46 19.06
C THR A 59 20.61 -19.32 19.17
N LEU A 60 19.98 -18.98 18.05
CA LEU A 60 18.86 -18.04 17.98
C LEU A 60 17.65 -18.77 18.58
N LYS A 61 17.33 -18.49 19.84
CA LYS A 61 16.08 -18.97 20.44
C LYS A 61 14.97 -18.06 19.94
N VAL A 62 14.45 -18.36 18.76
CA VAL A 62 13.26 -17.71 18.21
C VAL A 62 12.10 -17.99 19.18
N ILE A 63 11.68 -16.98 19.93
CA ILE A 63 10.39 -17.04 20.62
C ILE A 63 9.34 -17.00 19.51
N PRO A 64 8.46 -18.00 19.37
CA PRO A 64 7.44 -18.01 18.33
C PRO A 64 6.48 -16.85 18.60
N VAL A 65 6.67 -15.74 17.89
CA VAL A 65 5.65 -14.72 17.74
C VAL A 65 4.65 -15.29 16.75
N ALA A 66 3.36 -15.33 17.08
CA ALA A 66 2.32 -15.64 16.10
C ALA A 66 2.36 -14.56 15.01
N VAL A 67 3.01 -14.84 13.88
CA VAL A 67 3.09 -13.93 12.74
C VAL A 67 1.97 -14.32 11.78
N GLU A 68 0.95 -13.48 11.65
CA GLU A 68 0.03 -13.58 10.52
C GLU A 68 0.81 -13.27 9.23
N ALA A 69 0.61 -14.06 8.17
CA ALA A 69 1.32 -13.92 6.89
C ALA A 69 1.14 -12.54 6.18
N ARG A 70 0.36 -11.64 6.78
CA ARG A 70 0.05 -10.27 6.33
C ARG A 70 0.53 -9.18 7.31
N ALA A 71 1.32 -9.55 8.32
CA ALA A 71 1.79 -8.63 9.34
C ALA A 71 2.70 -7.55 8.72
N VAL A 72 2.25 -6.30 8.78
CA VAL A 72 2.98 -5.12 8.28
C VAL A 72 4.26 -4.84 9.07
N ALA A 73 4.35 -5.36 10.30
CA ALA A 73 5.49 -5.29 11.18
C ALA A 73 5.90 -6.67 11.70
N ARG A 74 7.19 -6.87 11.99
CA ARG A 74 7.71 -8.07 12.64
C ARG A 74 8.46 -7.69 13.92
N LEU A 75 8.18 -8.39 15.01
CA LEU A 75 9.00 -8.33 16.23
C LEU A 75 10.20 -9.26 16.07
N ARG A 76 11.40 -8.73 16.27
CA ARG A 76 12.66 -9.49 16.30
C ARG A 76 13.32 -9.27 17.66
N LEU A 77 13.66 -10.37 18.33
CA LEU A 77 14.37 -10.35 19.61
C LEU A 77 15.80 -10.83 19.39
N GLU A 78 16.76 -10.03 19.83
CA GLU A 78 18.19 -10.39 19.78
C GLU A 78 18.75 -10.49 21.19
N ASN A 79 19.43 -11.59 21.49
CA ASN A 79 20.09 -11.75 22.79
C ASN A 79 21.43 -11.01 22.78
N ASN A 80 21.62 -10.15 23.79
CA ASN A 80 22.85 -9.45 24.04
C ASN A 80 23.24 -9.63 25.52
N SER A 81 24.18 -10.54 25.78
CA SER A 81 24.77 -10.77 27.11
C SER A 81 23.76 -10.92 28.25
N GLY A 82 22.67 -11.67 28.01
CA GLY A 82 21.64 -11.95 29.02
C GLY A 82 20.46 -10.98 29.04
N ARG A 83 20.45 -9.97 28.16
CA ARG A 83 19.31 -9.09 27.89
C ARG A 83 18.77 -9.36 26.49
N TYR A 84 17.50 -9.04 26.24
CA TYR A 84 16.92 -9.10 24.88
C TYR A 84 16.67 -7.71 24.32
N LEU A 85 17.19 -7.44 23.13
CA LEU A 85 16.89 -6.25 22.34
C LEU A 85 15.66 -6.52 21.48
N ALA A 86 14.57 -5.79 21.70
CA ALA A 86 13.31 -5.95 20.97
C ALA A 86 13.20 -4.95 19.82
N PHE A 87 13.44 -5.41 18.60
CA PHE A 87 13.32 -4.63 17.37
C PHE A 87 11.96 -4.81 16.72
N ALA A 88 11.43 -3.72 16.14
CA ALA A 88 10.32 -3.78 15.21
C ALA A 88 10.83 -3.52 13.79
N ASP A 89 10.63 -4.48 12.90
CA ASP A 89 10.96 -4.41 11.48
C ASP A 89 9.70 -4.01 10.69
N ASN A 90 9.80 -2.94 9.90
CA ASN A 90 8.70 -2.42 9.08
C ASN A 90 8.81 -2.93 7.62
N ASN A 91 7.78 -3.62 7.14
CA ASN A 91 7.73 -4.13 5.78
C ASN A 91 7.03 -3.20 4.78
N LEU A 92 6.52 -2.04 5.21
CA LEU A 92 5.84 -1.09 4.33
C LEU A 92 6.81 -0.06 3.75
N ALA A 93 6.44 0.53 2.61
CA ALA A 93 7.15 1.67 2.03
C ALA A 93 6.73 3.03 2.61
N GLY A 94 6.10 3.02 3.79
CA GLY A 94 5.75 4.20 4.58
C GLY A 94 6.00 3.92 6.06
N PRO A 95 5.98 4.97 6.92
CA PRO A 95 6.16 4.79 8.36
C PRO A 95 5.01 3.96 8.94
N ILE A 96 5.30 3.25 10.02
CA ILE A 96 4.31 2.57 10.85
C ILE A 96 4.49 3.03 12.30
N GLU A 97 3.40 3.12 13.05
CA GLU A 97 3.47 3.16 14.50
C GLU A 97 3.36 1.72 15.00
N VAL A 98 4.21 1.35 15.95
CA VAL A 98 4.15 0.05 16.62
C VAL A 98 3.93 0.24 18.11
N MET A 99 3.26 -0.72 18.73
CA MET A 99 3.11 -0.80 20.17
C MET A 99 3.57 -2.17 20.65
N LEU A 100 4.66 -2.20 21.40
CA LEU A 100 5.13 -3.40 22.08
C LEU A 100 4.50 -3.46 23.46
N GLN A 101 3.95 -4.62 23.83
CA GLN A 101 3.30 -4.82 25.11
C GLN A 101 3.37 -6.27 25.57
N ALA A 102 3.21 -6.48 26.87
CA ALA A 102 3.01 -7.82 27.43
C ALA A 102 1.56 -8.26 27.17
N ARG A 103 1.38 -9.39 26.49
CA ARG A 103 0.08 -10.06 26.39
C ARG A 103 -0.24 -10.83 27.67
N SER A 104 0.80 -11.39 28.29
CA SER A 104 0.75 -12.07 29.58
C SER A 104 2.10 -11.96 30.28
N GLY A 105 2.11 -12.11 31.60
CA GLY A 105 3.35 -12.07 32.38
C GLY A 105 3.94 -10.68 32.58
N GLY A 106 5.09 -10.63 33.24
CA GLY A 106 5.83 -9.41 33.55
C GLY A 106 7.17 -9.36 32.81
N PHE A 107 7.51 -8.17 32.32
CA PHE A 107 8.78 -7.91 31.64
C PHE A 107 9.41 -6.67 32.25
N ASP A 108 10.60 -6.83 32.83
CA ASP A 108 11.45 -5.71 33.21
C ASP A 108 12.10 -5.17 31.93
N SER A 109 11.72 -3.96 31.55
CA SER A 109 12.01 -3.41 30.23
C SER A 109 12.23 -1.91 30.26
N GLU A 110 13.08 -1.45 29.35
CA GLU A 110 13.37 -0.03 29.14
C GLU A 110 13.17 0.35 27.66
N PRO A 111 12.24 1.26 27.35
CA PRO A 111 11.22 1.81 28.25
C PRO A 111 10.23 0.74 28.74
N ALA A 112 9.52 1.04 29.82
CA ALA A 112 8.50 0.14 30.37
C ALA A 112 7.37 -0.13 29.36
N LEU A 113 6.85 -1.35 29.34
CA LEU A 113 5.71 -1.74 28.52
C LEU A 113 4.36 -1.31 29.14
N PRO A 114 3.34 -0.96 28.33
CA PRO A 114 3.39 -0.86 26.88
C PRO A 114 4.15 0.38 26.41
N THR A 115 4.89 0.26 25.31
CA THR A 115 5.61 1.37 24.69
C THR A 115 5.29 1.48 23.21
N ARG A 116 5.34 2.70 22.68
CA ARG A 116 5.04 3.01 21.27
C ARG A 116 6.20 3.72 20.60
N ILE A 117 6.44 3.40 19.34
CA ILE A 117 7.44 4.08 18.53
C ILE A 117 7.04 4.08 17.06
N VAL A 118 7.52 5.07 16.32
CA VAL A 118 7.40 5.09 14.85
C VAL A 118 8.61 4.39 14.25
N VAL A 119 8.35 3.43 13.37
CA VAL A 119 9.38 2.74 12.58
C VAL A 119 9.36 3.30 11.16
N PRO A 120 10.48 3.85 10.65
CA PRO A 120 10.56 4.38 9.29
C PRO A 120 10.24 3.32 8.22
N ALA A 121 9.89 3.78 7.02
CA ALA A 121 9.64 2.91 5.86
C ALA A 121 10.81 1.95 5.63
N ARG A 122 10.52 0.65 5.48
CA ARG A 122 11.52 -0.43 5.29
C ARG A 122 12.61 -0.49 6.37
N GLY A 123 12.38 0.15 7.52
CA GLY A 123 13.35 0.30 8.59
C GLY A 123 13.22 -0.75 9.68
N SER A 124 14.17 -0.71 10.61
CA SER A 124 14.16 -1.45 11.87
C SER A 124 14.48 -0.49 13.01
N THR A 125 13.70 -0.55 14.09
CA THR A 125 13.89 0.32 15.25
C THR A 125 13.91 -0.52 16.52
N LEU A 126 14.87 -0.26 17.41
CA LEU A 126 14.86 -0.82 18.77
C LEU A 126 13.71 -0.19 19.56
N VAL A 127 12.74 -1.01 19.96
CA VAL A 127 11.53 -0.58 20.67
C VAL A 127 11.74 -0.59 22.18
N ALA A 128 12.37 -1.66 22.69
CA ALA A 128 12.68 -1.81 24.11
C ALA A 128 13.87 -2.76 24.33
N VAL A 129 14.54 -2.60 25.46
CA VAL A 129 15.49 -3.58 26.01
C VAL A 129 14.76 -4.33 27.13
N ILE A 130 14.75 -5.66 27.08
CA ILE A 130 14.18 -6.53 28.10
C ILE A 130 15.31 -7.06 28.98
N ASN A 131 15.34 -6.61 30.23
CA ASN A 131 16.35 -6.97 31.22
C ASN A 131 15.99 -8.27 31.97
N GLY A 132 14.70 -8.58 32.06
CA GLY A 132 14.21 -9.77 32.74
C GLY A 132 12.73 -10.05 32.44
N SER A 133 12.27 -11.26 32.76
CA SER A 133 10.87 -11.64 32.61
C SER A 133 10.47 -12.63 33.69
N THR A 134 9.22 -12.56 34.14
CA THR A 134 8.59 -13.58 35.00
C THR A 134 7.98 -14.74 34.20
N GLY A 135 8.30 -14.84 32.91
CA GLY A 135 7.60 -15.67 31.93
C GLY A 135 6.40 -14.92 31.35
N GLY A 136 5.99 -15.25 30.12
CA GLY A 136 4.88 -14.57 29.44
C GLY A 136 5.05 -14.48 27.93
N GLU A 137 4.15 -13.73 27.29
CA GLU A 137 4.14 -13.51 25.83
C GLU A 137 4.20 -12.01 25.53
N LEU A 138 5.11 -11.61 24.64
CA LEU A 138 5.15 -10.26 24.08
C LEU A 138 4.27 -10.20 22.83
N MET A 139 3.62 -9.06 22.64
CA MET A 139 2.80 -8.77 21.47
C MET A 139 3.20 -7.43 20.87
N LEU A 140 3.41 -7.43 19.55
CA LEU A 140 3.69 -6.23 18.77
C LEU A 140 2.47 -5.92 17.89
N ASN A 141 1.75 -4.87 18.25
CA ASN A 141 0.70 -4.30 17.40
C ASN A 141 1.31 -3.26 16.48
N SER A 142 0.72 -3.05 15.30
CA SER A 142 1.21 -2.04 14.34
C SER A 142 0.07 -1.38 13.59
N GLN A 143 0.28 -0.13 13.20
CA GLN A 143 -0.65 0.68 12.42
C GLN A 143 0.12 1.44 11.33
N PRO A 144 -0.25 1.34 10.03
CA PRO A 144 0.32 2.20 9.00
C PRO A 144 0.10 3.68 9.28
N GLY A 145 1.11 4.49 8.95
CA GLY A 145 1.10 5.94 9.02
C GLY A 145 1.83 6.49 10.25
N ASP A 146 2.34 7.70 10.11
CA ASP A 146 2.89 8.47 11.22
C ASP A 146 1.72 9.10 12.04
N PRO A 147 1.62 8.85 13.35
CA PRO A 147 0.54 9.40 14.18
C PRO A 147 0.58 10.94 14.27
N THR A 148 1.71 11.56 13.94
CA THR A 148 1.92 13.01 13.94
C THR A 148 1.56 13.68 12.61
N ALA A 149 1.11 12.90 11.62
CA ALA A 149 0.69 13.40 10.31
C ALA A 149 -0.27 14.60 10.41
N ARG A 150 -0.06 15.58 9.54
CA ARG A 150 -0.83 16.84 9.49
C ARG A 150 -1.56 16.94 8.14
N PRO A 151 -2.77 16.37 8.04
CA PRO A 151 -3.56 16.40 6.82
C PRO A 151 -3.73 17.82 6.26
N GLN A 152 -3.54 17.96 4.96
CA GLN A 152 -3.83 19.20 4.25
C GLN A 152 -5.22 19.13 3.60
N ASP A 153 -5.90 20.28 3.52
CA ASP A 153 -7.13 20.38 2.73
C ASP A 153 -6.78 20.41 1.24
N VAL A 154 -6.81 19.23 0.62
CA VAL A 154 -6.55 19.04 -0.80
C VAL A 154 -7.79 18.51 -1.52
N VAL A 155 -7.84 18.76 -2.83
CA VAL A 155 -8.89 18.20 -3.69
C VAL A 155 -8.33 16.97 -4.39
N TYR A 156 -8.97 15.82 -4.16
CA TYR A 156 -8.66 14.55 -4.83
C TYR A 156 -9.32 14.50 -6.21
N GLN A 157 -8.76 13.73 -7.14
CA GLN A 157 -9.39 13.45 -8.43
C GLN A 157 -10.17 12.13 -8.36
N LEU A 158 -11.29 12.03 -9.09
CA LEU A 158 -12.04 10.79 -9.24
C LEU A 158 -11.10 9.64 -9.65
N PRO A 159 -10.97 8.57 -8.83
CA PRO A 159 -9.98 7.53 -9.04
C PRO A 159 -10.41 6.45 -10.05
N LEU A 160 -11.36 6.75 -10.93
CA LEU A 160 -11.87 5.83 -11.95
C LEU A 160 -11.86 6.48 -13.33
N GLN A 161 -11.35 5.77 -14.31
CA GLN A 161 -11.48 6.16 -15.71
C GLN A 161 -12.79 5.59 -16.27
N GLN A 162 -13.87 6.34 -16.09
CA GLN A 162 -15.17 6.05 -16.70
C GLN A 162 -15.90 7.35 -17.08
N ALA A 163 -16.65 7.32 -18.18
CA ALA A 163 -17.35 8.49 -18.70
C ALA A 163 -18.51 8.95 -17.80
N SER A 164 -19.21 7.99 -17.20
CA SER A 164 -20.24 8.20 -16.19
C SER A 164 -19.91 7.35 -14.97
N PHE A 165 -20.30 7.82 -13.79
CA PHE A 165 -20.11 7.12 -12.52
C PHE A 165 -21.34 7.29 -11.64
N ARG A 166 -21.53 6.32 -10.75
CA ARG A 166 -22.56 6.36 -9.69
C ARG A 166 -21.86 6.16 -8.35
N ILE A 167 -22.26 6.92 -7.35
CA ILE A 167 -21.86 6.68 -5.96
C ILE A 167 -22.91 5.77 -5.35
N ASP A 168 -22.52 4.54 -4.99
CA ASP A 168 -23.39 3.57 -4.33
C ASP A 168 -23.53 3.88 -2.84
N GLN A 169 -22.44 4.36 -2.24
CA GLN A 169 -22.41 4.74 -0.84
C GLN A 169 -21.42 5.90 -0.61
N GLY A 170 -21.85 6.94 0.09
CA GLY A 170 -21.00 8.06 0.49
C GLY A 170 -20.66 8.04 1.98
N PHE A 171 -20.23 9.19 2.51
CA PHE A 171 -19.81 9.33 3.91
C PHE A 171 -20.90 8.87 4.90
N GLY A 172 -20.54 8.18 5.98
CA GLY A 172 -21.49 7.74 7.01
C GLY A 172 -22.55 6.74 6.53
N GLY A 173 -22.38 6.13 5.35
CA GLY A 173 -23.29 5.11 4.84
C GLY A 173 -23.45 3.91 5.78
N GLY A 174 -24.69 3.44 5.94
CA GLY A 174 -25.06 2.48 6.98
C GLY A 174 -24.54 1.05 6.80
N PHE A 175 -24.14 0.65 5.59
CA PHE A 175 -23.71 -0.73 5.31
C PHE A 175 -22.25 -0.97 5.74
N SER A 176 -21.31 -0.14 5.26
CA SER A 176 -19.86 -0.32 5.47
C SER A 176 -19.12 0.93 5.95
N HIS A 177 -19.73 2.11 5.97
CA HIS A 177 -19.07 3.39 6.29
C HIS A 177 -19.46 3.90 7.69
N ASN A 178 -19.56 3.00 8.66
CA ASN A 178 -20.02 3.31 10.02
C ASN A 178 -18.93 3.15 11.10
N ASP A 179 -17.75 2.62 10.75
CA ASP A 179 -16.59 2.53 11.63
C ASP A 179 -15.56 3.65 11.39
N PRO A 180 -14.62 3.91 12.32
CA PRO A 180 -13.66 5.00 12.18
C PRO A 180 -12.83 4.97 10.89
N GLN A 181 -12.46 3.79 10.38
CA GLN A 181 -11.58 3.65 9.21
C GLN A 181 -12.31 3.93 7.90
N ASN A 182 -13.64 3.82 7.87
CA ASN A 182 -14.45 3.90 6.65
C ASN A 182 -15.54 4.97 6.71
N ARG A 183 -15.71 5.67 7.83
CA ARG A 183 -16.73 6.72 8.02
C ARG A 183 -16.79 7.73 6.88
N TYR A 184 -15.64 8.11 6.33
CA TYR A 184 -15.57 9.04 5.21
C TYR A 184 -15.10 8.37 3.92
N ALA A 185 -15.48 7.11 3.70
CA ALA A 185 -15.23 6.43 2.44
C ALA A 185 -16.33 6.69 1.40
N VAL A 186 -16.03 6.36 0.15
CA VAL A 186 -16.95 6.44 -0.99
C VAL A 186 -16.83 5.19 -1.83
N ASP A 187 -17.97 4.57 -2.13
CA ASP A 187 -18.08 3.42 -3.00
C ASP A 187 -18.59 3.89 -4.37
N PHE A 188 -17.75 3.77 -5.38
CA PHE A 188 -18.09 4.09 -6.77
C PHE A 188 -18.45 2.81 -7.52
N ALA A 189 -19.66 2.75 -8.07
CA ALA A 189 -20.06 1.67 -8.94
C ALA A 189 -19.08 1.57 -10.12
N ALA A 190 -18.52 0.38 -10.34
CA ALA A 190 -17.55 0.14 -11.38
C ALA A 190 -17.56 -1.34 -11.80
N GLN A 191 -17.66 -1.61 -13.10
CA GLN A 191 -17.51 -2.97 -13.60
C GLN A 191 -16.10 -3.50 -13.28
N VAL A 192 -15.96 -4.80 -13.01
CA VAL A 192 -14.66 -5.42 -12.80
C VAL A 192 -13.74 -5.15 -13.99
N GLY A 193 -12.51 -4.68 -13.73
CA GLY A 193 -11.56 -4.34 -14.79
C GLY A 193 -11.57 -2.87 -15.22
N THR A 194 -12.41 -2.01 -14.61
CA THR A 194 -12.37 -0.57 -14.87
C THR A 194 -11.03 0.00 -14.39
N PRO A 195 -10.31 0.82 -15.18
CA PRO A 195 -9.04 1.38 -14.76
C PRO A 195 -9.19 2.28 -13.53
N VAL A 196 -8.39 1.97 -12.50
CA VAL A 196 -8.28 2.76 -11.27
C VAL A 196 -7.04 3.63 -11.35
N THR A 197 -7.17 4.91 -11.02
CA THR A 197 -6.08 5.88 -11.05
C THR A 197 -5.80 6.45 -9.67
N ALA A 198 -4.57 6.92 -9.45
CA ALA A 198 -4.21 7.62 -8.23
C ALA A 198 -4.97 8.96 -8.14
N ALA A 199 -5.83 9.10 -7.13
CA ALA A 199 -6.60 10.31 -6.88
C ALA A 199 -5.72 11.52 -6.50
N ARG A 200 -4.53 11.25 -5.96
CA ARG A 200 -3.49 12.22 -5.59
C ARG A 200 -2.13 11.53 -5.66
N GLU A 201 -1.09 12.27 -6.02
CA GLU A 201 0.29 11.80 -6.06
C GLU A 201 0.80 11.32 -4.70
N GLY A 202 1.76 10.39 -4.70
CA GLY A 202 2.32 9.86 -3.48
C GLY A 202 3.18 8.63 -3.72
N VAL A 203 3.46 7.89 -2.65
CA VAL A 203 4.22 6.64 -2.69
C VAL A 203 3.28 5.47 -2.40
N VAL A 204 3.32 4.44 -3.24
CA VAL A 204 2.59 3.19 -3.01
C VAL A 204 3.17 2.51 -1.76
N MET A 205 2.45 2.63 -0.65
CA MET A 205 2.90 2.20 0.67
C MET A 205 2.66 0.70 0.92
N GLN A 206 1.54 0.19 0.42
CA GLN A 206 1.10 -1.19 0.60
C GLN A 206 0.27 -1.63 -0.60
N VAL A 207 0.41 -2.91 -0.99
CA VAL A 207 -0.39 -3.56 -2.03
C VAL A 207 -0.77 -4.95 -1.52
N GLU A 208 -2.06 -5.26 -1.58
CA GLU A 208 -2.60 -6.61 -1.43
C GLU A 208 -3.32 -6.94 -2.74
N SER A 209 -2.97 -8.03 -3.41
CA SER A 209 -3.51 -8.34 -4.75
C SER A 209 -3.76 -9.83 -5.01
N ASP A 210 -3.62 -10.69 -3.99
CA ASP A 210 -3.67 -12.14 -4.11
C ASP A 210 -5.02 -12.76 -3.71
N PHE A 211 -6.01 -11.92 -3.38
CA PHE A 211 -7.30 -12.37 -2.90
C PHE A 211 -8.33 -12.50 -4.03
N GLU A 212 -8.98 -13.65 -4.12
CA GLU A 212 -9.85 -13.98 -5.26
C GLU A 212 -11.35 -13.96 -4.94
N LYS A 213 -11.73 -13.98 -3.66
CA LYS A 213 -13.10 -14.29 -3.24
C LYS A 213 -13.90 -13.05 -2.87
N ALA A 214 -15.21 -13.08 -3.13
CA ALA A 214 -16.21 -12.13 -2.65
C ALA A 214 -17.14 -12.83 -1.63
N SER A 215 -17.57 -12.14 -0.57
CA SER A 215 -18.57 -12.69 0.35
C SER A 215 -19.21 -11.63 1.25
N LEU A 216 -20.49 -11.82 1.58
CA LEU A 216 -21.19 -11.04 2.61
C LEU A 216 -20.94 -11.54 4.04
N ASN A 217 -20.03 -12.51 4.26
CA ASN A 217 -19.65 -12.93 5.59
C ASN A 217 -18.58 -11.97 6.15
N ARG A 218 -19.02 -10.98 6.95
CA ARG A 218 -18.14 -9.95 7.52
C ARG A 218 -17.08 -10.51 8.46
N GLU A 219 -17.38 -11.57 9.20
CA GLU A 219 -16.42 -12.23 10.11
C GLU A 219 -15.25 -12.86 9.35
N LYS A 220 -15.52 -13.43 8.17
CA LYS A 220 -14.51 -14.15 7.36
C LYS A 220 -13.82 -13.29 6.30
N TYR A 221 -14.43 -12.19 5.87
CA TYR A 221 -13.99 -11.39 4.73
C TYR A 221 -13.85 -9.88 5.00
N GLY A 222 -14.31 -9.39 6.16
CA GLY A 222 -14.31 -7.95 6.48
C GLY A 222 -12.92 -7.30 6.47
N GLY A 223 -11.86 -8.07 6.74
CA GLY A 223 -10.46 -7.61 6.64
C GLY A 223 -9.70 -8.11 5.40
N ARG A 224 -10.38 -8.72 4.42
CA ARG A 224 -9.71 -9.38 3.28
C ARG A 224 -10.26 -8.83 1.97
N ALA A 225 -9.54 -7.89 1.38
CA ALA A 225 -9.77 -7.41 0.01
C ALA A 225 -8.42 -7.12 -0.65
N ASN A 226 -8.38 -7.08 -1.98
CA ASN A 226 -7.23 -6.52 -2.67
C ASN A 226 -7.32 -5.00 -2.61
N PHE A 227 -6.21 -4.36 -2.30
CA PHE A 227 -6.14 -2.92 -2.22
C PHE A 227 -4.77 -2.38 -2.56
N ILE A 228 -4.74 -1.10 -2.92
CA ILE A 228 -3.55 -0.27 -2.97
C ILE A 228 -3.69 0.82 -1.92
N ARG A 229 -2.63 1.08 -1.15
CA ARG A 229 -2.54 2.21 -0.23
C ARG A 229 -1.44 3.15 -0.71
N ILE A 230 -1.77 4.42 -0.94
CA ILE A 230 -0.81 5.46 -1.34
C ILE A 230 -0.63 6.42 -0.19
N LEU A 231 0.60 6.61 0.27
CA LEU A 231 1.00 7.61 1.24
C LEU A 231 1.28 8.95 0.54
N HIS A 232 0.68 10.03 1.05
CA HIS A 232 0.89 11.39 0.57
C HIS A 232 1.92 12.13 1.43
N ASP A 233 2.47 13.22 0.90
CA ASP A 233 3.54 13.98 1.57
C ASP A 233 3.09 14.65 2.89
N ASP A 234 1.79 14.79 3.13
CA ASP A 234 1.20 15.29 4.40
C ASP A 234 0.95 14.19 5.45
N GLY A 235 1.31 12.94 5.13
CA GLY A 235 1.13 11.77 5.98
C GLY A 235 -0.25 11.12 5.91
N THR A 236 -1.19 11.66 5.13
CA THR A 236 -2.45 10.98 4.82
C THR A 236 -2.23 9.82 3.86
N MET A 237 -3.15 8.85 3.87
CA MET A 237 -3.08 7.67 3.03
C MET A 237 -4.39 7.45 2.29
N ALA A 238 -4.36 7.44 0.96
CA ALA A 238 -5.50 7.02 0.15
C ALA A 238 -5.52 5.48 0.02
N LEU A 239 -6.66 4.87 0.32
CA LEU A 239 -6.95 3.46 0.16
C LEU A 239 -7.87 3.24 -1.05
N TYR A 240 -7.51 2.31 -1.92
CA TYR A 240 -8.25 1.89 -3.10
C TYR A 240 -8.51 0.39 -2.96
N ALA A 241 -9.72 -0.02 -2.58
CA ALA A 241 -10.02 -1.40 -2.19
C ALA A 241 -11.00 -2.09 -3.15
N HIS A 242 -11.21 -3.39 -2.90
CA HIS A 242 -12.00 -4.31 -3.73
C HIS A 242 -11.46 -4.50 -5.15
N LEU A 243 -10.15 -4.28 -5.35
CA LEU A 243 -9.51 -4.49 -6.65
C LEU A 243 -9.64 -5.95 -7.10
N ARG A 244 -9.61 -6.21 -8.40
CA ARG A 244 -9.63 -7.60 -8.89
C ARG A 244 -8.34 -8.32 -8.48
N SER A 245 -8.40 -9.65 -8.42
CA SER A 245 -7.18 -10.46 -8.24
C SER A 245 -6.20 -10.13 -9.36
N GLU A 246 -4.92 -10.00 -8.99
CA GLU A 246 -3.82 -9.58 -9.88
C GLU A 246 -4.10 -8.24 -10.60
N GLY A 247 -4.96 -7.40 -10.01
CA GLY A 247 -5.39 -6.13 -10.58
C GLY A 247 -4.49 -4.94 -10.26
N ALA A 248 -3.49 -5.09 -9.38
CA ALA A 248 -2.53 -4.03 -9.08
C ALA A 248 -1.50 -3.91 -10.22
N LEU A 249 -1.32 -2.68 -10.73
CA LEU A 249 -0.38 -2.35 -11.81
C LEU A 249 0.83 -1.55 -11.32
N VAL A 250 0.99 -1.46 -10.00
CA VAL A 250 2.06 -0.74 -9.32
C VAL A 250 2.67 -1.63 -8.24
N ARG A 251 3.90 -1.29 -7.86
CA ARG A 251 4.65 -1.99 -6.80
C ARG A 251 4.83 -1.14 -5.56
N VAL A 252 4.95 -1.79 -4.41
CA VAL A 252 5.27 -1.10 -3.15
C VAL A 252 6.59 -0.31 -3.29
N GLY A 253 6.60 0.93 -2.83
CA GLY A 253 7.71 1.89 -2.96
C GLY A 253 7.68 2.73 -4.23
N GLN A 254 6.81 2.42 -5.20
CA GLN A 254 6.68 3.21 -6.41
C GLN A 254 6.07 4.59 -6.11
N ARG A 255 6.70 5.67 -6.57
CA ARG A 255 6.07 7.00 -6.60
C ARG A 255 5.11 7.08 -7.79
N VAL A 256 3.91 7.57 -7.55
CA VAL A 256 2.85 7.73 -8.56
C VAL A 256 2.40 9.18 -8.63
N ARG A 257 1.97 9.62 -9.82
CA ARG A 257 1.37 10.94 -10.04
C ARG A 257 -0.15 10.87 -9.98
N GLN A 258 -0.82 11.97 -9.65
CA GLN A 258 -2.27 12.06 -9.80
C GLN A 258 -2.69 11.68 -11.24
N GLY A 259 -3.76 10.89 -11.36
CA GLY A 259 -4.29 10.39 -12.64
C GLY A 259 -3.51 9.22 -13.23
N GLN A 260 -2.35 8.84 -12.68
CA GLN A 260 -1.62 7.66 -13.11
C GLN A 260 -2.45 6.40 -12.82
N GLN A 261 -2.59 5.51 -13.80
CA GLN A 261 -3.25 4.23 -13.59
C GLN A 261 -2.44 3.37 -12.62
N ILE A 262 -3.11 2.88 -11.58
CA ILE A 262 -2.50 2.10 -10.50
C ILE A 262 -3.06 0.68 -10.40
N GLY A 263 -4.26 0.45 -10.93
CA GLY A 263 -4.88 -0.86 -10.85
C GLY A 263 -6.16 -0.98 -11.65
N LEU A 264 -6.90 -2.04 -11.35
CA LEU A 264 -8.16 -2.39 -11.97
C LEU A 264 -9.21 -2.68 -10.87
N SER A 265 -10.39 -2.07 -10.99
CA SER A 265 -11.49 -2.32 -10.07
C SER A 265 -11.89 -3.80 -10.08
N GLY A 266 -12.55 -4.25 -9.01
CA GLY A 266 -12.95 -5.63 -8.87
C GLY A 266 -14.19 -5.80 -8.03
N ASN A 267 -14.20 -6.91 -7.32
CA ASN A 267 -15.29 -7.31 -6.45
C ASN A 267 -14.76 -8.23 -5.33
N THR A 268 -13.55 -7.98 -4.83
CA THR A 268 -12.90 -8.89 -3.87
C THR A 268 -13.17 -8.44 -2.43
N GLY A 269 -13.39 -9.39 -1.53
CA GLY A 269 -13.67 -9.13 -0.12
C GLY A 269 -15.14 -8.98 0.23
N PHE A 270 -15.41 -8.14 1.24
CA PHE A 270 -16.77 -7.89 1.72
C PHE A 270 -17.48 -6.86 0.84
N THR A 271 -18.21 -7.33 -0.17
CA THR A 271 -18.88 -6.51 -1.18
C THR A 271 -20.27 -7.04 -1.51
N THR A 272 -21.19 -6.15 -1.90
CA THR A 272 -22.52 -6.51 -2.44
C THR A 272 -22.52 -6.63 -3.97
N GLY A 273 -21.52 -6.06 -4.64
CA GLY A 273 -21.32 -6.09 -6.08
C GLY A 273 -20.06 -5.32 -6.49
N PRO A 274 -19.70 -5.34 -7.79
CA PRO A 274 -18.50 -4.66 -8.29
C PRO A 274 -18.52 -3.14 -8.06
N HIS A 275 -17.51 -2.65 -7.34
CA HIS A 275 -17.31 -1.24 -7.06
C HIS A 275 -15.84 -0.96 -6.71
N LEU A 276 -15.47 0.31 -6.67
CA LEU A 276 -14.23 0.78 -6.05
C LEU A 276 -14.59 1.46 -4.72
N HIS A 277 -14.04 0.92 -3.63
CA HIS A 277 -14.06 1.59 -2.33
C HIS A 277 -12.85 2.50 -2.21
N PHE A 278 -13.09 3.79 -1.92
CA PHE A 278 -12.06 4.80 -1.77
C PHE A 278 -12.18 5.48 -0.40
N ALA A 279 -11.08 5.54 0.34
CA ALA A 279 -11.01 6.24 1.62
C ALA A 279 -9.70 7.01 1.76
N VAL A 280 -9.73 8.14 2.47
CA VAL A 280 -8.52 8.85 2.91
C VAL A 280 -8.38 8.62 4.41
N GLN A 281 -7.24 8.10 4.84
CA GLN A 281 -7.02 7.63 6.20
C GLN A 281 -5.76 8.25 6.81
N VAL A 282 -5.74 8.34 8.14
CA VAL A 282 -4.59 8.80 8.93
C VAL A 282 -4.47 7.98 10.21
N ASN A 283 -3.25 7.80 10.69
CA ASN A 283 -3.02 7.21 12.00
C ASN A 283 -3.19 8.27 13.10
N ARG A 284 -3.92 7.93 14.17
CA ARG A 284 -4.13 8.71 15.39
C ARG A 284 -3.83 7.86 16.62
N GLY A 285 -2.55 7.57 16.84
CA GLY A 285 -2.06 6.91 18.05
C GLY A 285 -2.58 5.48 18.18
N MET A 286 -2.12 4.61 17.28
CA MET A 286 -2.52 3.20 17.11
C MET A 286 -3.97 3.02 16.66
N LYS A 287 -4.54 4.02 15.98
CA LYS A 287 -5.90 3.96 15.42
C LYS A 287 -5.91 4.53 14.02
N LEU A 288 -6.40 3.76 13.06
CA LEU A 288 -6.68 4.28 11.74
C LEU A 288 -8.02 5.01 11.75
N GLU A 289 -8.05 6.23 11.24
CA GLU A 289 -9.25 7.03 11.11
C GLU A 289 -9.37 7.52 9.67
N SER A 290 -10.57 7.48 9.10
CA SER A 290 -10.88 8.15 7.83
C SER A 290 -11.10 9.63 8.04
N LEU A 291 -10.80 10.41 7.01
CA LEU A 291 -10.98 11.86 6.99
C LEU A 291 -11.98 12.25 5.91
N PRO A 292 -12.82 13.28 6.14
CA PRO A 292 -13.58 13.88 5.05
C PRO A 292 -12.61 14.51 4.05
N PHE A 293 -12.96 14.44 2.76
CA PHE A 293 -12.16 15.01 1.68
C PHE A 293 -13.04 15.62 0.60
N ARG A 294 -12.45 16.50 -0.21
CA ARG A 294 -13.07 17.04 -1.42
C ARG A 294 -12.58 16.27 -2.63
N MET A 295 -13.43 16.09 -3.62
CA MET A 295 -13.09 15.36 -4.85
C MET A 295 -13.66 16.06 -6.08
N ASN A 296 -12.90 16.09 -7.17
CA ASN A 296 -13.34 16.50 -8.49
C ASN A 296 -13.64 15.27 -9.37
N GLY A 297 -14.74 15.32 -10.13
CA GLY A 297 -15.02 14.41 -11.23
C GLY A 297 -15.02 15.14 -12.59
N PRO A 298 -15.45 14.47 -13.66
CA PRO A 298 -15.52 15.04 -15.02
C PRO A 298 -16.28 16.38 -15.12
N GLY A 299 -17.31 16.57 -14.30
CA GLY A 299 -18.14 17.79 -14.27
C GLY A 299 -17.75 18.82 -13.20
N GLY A 300 -16.58 18.67 -12.55
CA GLY A 300 -16.15 19.54 -11.45
C GLY A 300 -16.32 18.89 -10.06
N PRO A 301 -16.42 19.70 -8.99
CA PRO A 301 -16.48 19.19 -7.62
C PRO A 301 -17.68 18.26 -7.38
N LEU A 302 -17.42 17.11 -6.76
CA LEU A 302 -18.43 16.12 -6.41
C LEU A 302 -19.11 16.47 -5.09
N ARG A 303 -20.41 16.22 -5.02
CA ARG A 303 -21.17 16.22 -3.77
C ARG A 303 -21.25 14.80 -3.23
N ILE A 304 -20.39 14.48 -2.28
CA ILE A 304 -20.43 13.20 -1.57
C ILE A 304 -21.44 13.36 -0.42
N ALA A 305 -22.68 12.97 -0.67
CA ALA A 305 -23.73 12.98 0.35
C ALA A 305 -23.53 11.82 1.32
N GLY A 306 -24.01 12.02 2.55
CA GLY A 306 -24.11 10.90 3.49
C GLY A 306 -25.17 9.92 3.01
N GLY A 307 -24.88 8.61 3.06
CA GLY A 307 -25.76 7.59 2.50
C GLY A 307 -27.20 7.66 3.02
N GLY A 308 -28.07 8.29 2.23
CA GLY A 308 -29.51 8.35 2.36
C GLY A 308 -30.06 8.54 0.94
N SER A 309 -30.88 7.58 0.52
CA SER A 309 -31.54 7.50 -0.79
C SER A 309 -31.97 8.87 -1.36
N GLN A 310 -31.54 9.17 -2.58
CA GLN A 310 -32.35 9.96 -3.52
C GLN A 310 -32.79 9.04 -4.65
#